data_AF-A0A936GLI7-F1
#
_entry.id   AF-A0A936GLI7-F1
#
_cell.length_a   1.000
_cell.length_b   1.000
_cell.length_c   1.000
_cell.angle_alpha   90.00
_cell.angle_beta   90.00
_cell.angle_gamma   90.00
#
_symmetry.space_group_name_H-M   'P 1'
#
loop_
_entity.id
_entity.type
_entity.pdbx_description
1 polymer ?
#
loop_
_entity_poly.entity_id
_entity_poly.type
_entity_poly.pdbx_seq_one_letter_code
_entity_poly.pdbx_strand_id
1 'polypeptide(L)'
;MKTALSVIGSVGLTSVGLAQSASAGYVRGDFHQHTTYSDGSYSFQHVMEKNNSYGLDWWANSEHGGGFPRDAASSGLDLGVTNYWDAITQTQLLVLKSKRWSSGYVALAVVERLFFLLKYKLQELCIQTKLFCKVWSGMLWS
;
A
#
# COMPACT_ATOMS: atom_id res chain seq x y z
N MET A 1 -61.98 22.57 -35.93
CA MET A 1 -61.59 21.45 -35.04
C MET A 1 -60.19 21.76 -34.52
N LYS A 2 -60.01 21.96 -33.21
CA LYS A 2 -58.71 22.25 -32.59
C LYS A 2 -58.30 21.02 -31.77
N THR A 3 -57.31 20.27 -32.24
CA THR A 3 -56.71 19.16 -31.50
C THR A 3 -55.66 19.71 -30.54
N ALA A 4 -55.86 19.57 -29.24
CA ALA A 4 -54.83 19.83 -28.23
C ALA A 4 -54.14 18.51 -27.88
N LEU A 5 -52.85 18.41 -28.22
CA LEU A 5 -51.99 17.28 -27.89
C LEU A 5 -51.47 17.48 -26.46
N SER A 6 -51.81 16.56 -25.55
CA SER A 6 -51.28 16.53 -24.18
C SER A 6 -49.95 15.78 -24.19
N VAL A 7 -48.85 16.48 -23.92
CA VAL A 7 -47.55 15.86 -23.65
C VAL A 7 -47.39 15.79 -22.13
N ILE A 8 -47.50 14.58 -21.59
CA ILE A 8 -47.15 14.27 -20.20
C ILE A 8 -45.62 14.09 -20.17
N GLY A 9 -44.90 15.15 -19.80
CA GLY A 9 -43.46 15.08 -19.55
C GLY A 9 -43.19 14.44 -18.19
N SER A 10 -42.69 13.20 -18.19
CA SER A 10 -42.22 12.51 -16.98
C SER A 10 -40.93 13.18 -16.47
N VAL A 11 -41.05 13.93 -15.38
CA VAL A 11 -39.91 14.46 -14.63
C VAL A 11 -39.24 13.30 -13.89
N GLY A 12 -38.04 12.93 -14.32
CA GLY A 12 -37.20 11.97 -13.62
C GLY A 12 -36.74 12.56 -12.29
N LEU A 13 -37.27 12.02 -11.20
CA LEU A 13 -36.84 12.35 -9.83
C LEU A 13 -35.44 11.74 -9.62
N THR A 14 -34.39 12.54 -9.76
CA THR A 14 -33.05 12.14 -9.38
C THR A 14 -32.98 12.04 -7.86
N SER A 15 -32.75 10.83 -7.35
CA SER A 15 -32.49 10.58 -5.93
C SER A 15 -31.21 11.31 -5.52
N VAL A 16 -31.35 12.49 -4.91
CA VAL A 16 -30.28 13.16 -4.18
C VAL A 16 -29.95 12.27 -2.98
N GLY A 17 -28.83 11.57 -3.04
CA GLY A 17 -28.34 10.80 -1.90
C GLY A 17 -28.06 11.77 -0.76
N LEU A 18 -28.88 11.75 0.30
CA LEU A 18 -28.54 12.44 1.53
C LEU A 18 -27.26 11.81 2.07
N ALA A 19 -26.18 12.59 2.12
CA ALA A 19 -25.03 12.25 2.93
C ALA A 19 -25.51 12.18 4.39
N GLN A 20 -25.57 10.96 4.94
CA GLN A 20 -25.85 10.75 6.36
C GLN A 20 -24.80 11.54 7.14
N SER A 21 -25.23 12.58 7.84
CA SER A 21 -24.33 13.39 8.67
C SER A 21 -23.74 12.46 9.73
N ALA A 22 -22.42 12.30 9.73
CA ALA A 22 -21.73 11.57 10.79
C ALA A 22 -22.06 12.27 12.12
N SER A 23 -22.65 11.53 13.05
CA SER A 23 -22.98 12.05 14.38
C SER A 23 -21.69 12.54 15.04
N ALA A 24 -21.69 13.79 15.53
CA ALA A 24 -20.56 14.34 16.26
C ALA A 24 -20.31 13.53 17.54
N GLY A 25 -19.09 13.03 17.73
CA GLY A 25 -18.72 12.20 18.87
C GLY A 25 -17.20 12.05 18.98
N TYR A 26 -16.74 11.58 20.14
CA TYR A 26 -15.34 11.21 20.34
C TYR A 26 -15.02 9.91 19.59
N VAL A 27 -13.90 9.89 18.89
CA VAL A 27 -13.34 8.69 18.27
C VAL A 27 -12.04 8.33 18.96
N ARG A 28 -11.79 7.03 19.11
CA ARG A 28 -10.57 6.47 19.68
C ARG A 28 -9.53 6.34 18.58
N GLY A 29 -8.32 6.80 18.81
CA GLY A 29 -7.23 6.55 17.88
C GLY A 29 -5.87 6.72 18.49
N ASP A 30 -4.87 6.30 17.72
CA ASP A 30 -3.46 6.35 18.09
C ASP A 30 -2.69 7.14 17.03
N PHE A 31 -2.09 8.25 17.46
CA PHE A 31 -1.32 9.15 16.59
C PHE A 31 0.11 8.66 16.34
N HIS A 32 0.66 7.79 17.19
CA HIS A 32 2.10 7.59 17.24
C HIS A 32 2.52 6.19 17.70
N GLN A 33 2.50 5.26 16.75
CA GLN A 33 3.06 3.93 16.92
C GLN A 33 4.31 3.74 16.05
N HIS A 34 5.17 2.84 16.50
CA HIS A 34 6.37 2.40 15.79
C HIS A 34 6.31 0.90 15.57
N THR A 35 6.83 0.48 14.43
CA THR A 35 7.04 -0.93 14.10
C THR A 35 8.52 -1.20 13.93
N THR A 36 8.89 -2.42 13.59
CA THR A 36 10.26 -2.73 13.23
C THR A 36 10.78 -1.95 12.01
N TYR A 37 9.98 -1.13 11.33
CA TYR A 37 10.49 -0.23 10.28
C TYR A 37 11.43 0.84 10.85
N SER A 38 11.34 1.18 12.14
CA SER A 38 12.32 2.06 12.81
C SER A 38 12.87 1.47 14.11
N ASP A 39 12.31 1.79 15.27
CA ASP A 39 12.73 1.33 16.61
C ASP A 39 11.62 0.56 17.36
N GLY A 40 10.48 0.32 16.71
CA GLY A 40 9.45 -0.58 17.22
C GLY A 40 9.93 -2.03 17.27
N SER A 41 9.33 -2.81 18.16
CA SER A 41 9.73 -4.20 18.45
C SER A 41 8.91 -5.26 17.70
N TYR A 42 7.75 -4.90 17.15
CA TYR A 42 6.82 -5.83 16.51
C TYR A 42 6.68 -5.55 15.03
N SER A 43 6.30 -6.59 14.28
CA SER A 43 6.05 -6.50 12.83
C SER A 43 4.92 -5.53 12.53
N PHE A 44 4.93 -4.98 11.31
CA PHE A 44 3.90 -4.02 10.90
C PHE A 44 2.50 -4.62 11.00
N GLN A 45 2.33 -5.85 10.51
CA GLN A 45 1.04 -6.54 10.55
C GLN A 45 0.55 -6.74 11.99
N HIS A 46 1.43 -7.16 12.91
CA HIS A 46 1.07 -7.36 14.30
C HIS A 46 0.53 -6.08 14.94
N VAL A 47 1.19 -4.94 14.74
CA VAL A 47 0.74 -3.68 15.33
C VAL A 47 -0.61 -3.24 14.74
N MET A 48 -0.83 -3.40 13.43
CA MET A 48 -2.13 -3.12 12.80
C MET A 48 -3.25 -4.02 13.35
N GLU A 49 -2.98 -5.31 13.53
CA GLU A 49 -3.92 -6.26 14.12
C GLU A 49 -4.25 -5.87 15.57
N LYS A 50 -3.26 -5.41 16.34
CA LYS A 50 -3.46 -4.96 17.72
C LYS A 50 -4.33 -3.72 17.80
N ASN A 51 -4.11 -2.72 16.94
CA ASN A 51 -4.96 -1.52 16.87
C ASN A 51 -6.43 -1.90 16.64
N ASN A 52 -6.68 -2.81 15.71
CA ASN A 52 -8.01 -3.33 15.45
C ASN A 52 -8.57 -4.10 16.67
N SER A 53 -7.76 -4.92 17.33
CA SER A 53 -8.17 -5.67 18.53
C SER A 53 -8.50 -4.78 19.73
N TYR A 54 -7.86 -3.61 19.85
CA TYR A 54 -8.18 -2.60 20.85
C TYR A 54 -9.42 -1.78 20.50
N GLY A 55 -9.99 -1.97 19.30
CA GLY A 55 -11.16 -1.25 18.83
C GLY A 55 -10.88 0.23 18.58
N LEU A 56 -9.68 0.57 18.10
CA LEU A 56 -9.40 1.93 17.64
C LEU A 56 -10.20 2.23 16.37
N ASP A 57 -10.73 3.43 16.25
CA ASP A 57 -11.52 3.87 15.10
C ASP A 57 -10.59 4.33 13.94
N TRP A 58 -9.38 4.77 14.28
CA TRP A 58 -8.31 5.11 13.34
C TRP A 58 -6.94 5.00 14.04
N TRP A 59 -5.86 4.91 13.26
CA TRP A 59 -4.49 4.92 13.77
C TRP A 59 -3.50 5.41 12.71
N ALA A 60 -2.35 5.92 13.16
CA ALA A 60 -1.26 6.38 12.30
C ALA A 60 0.03 5.64 12.66
N ASN A 61 0.72 5.14 11.63
CA ASN A 61 2.06 4.62 11.76
C ASN A 61 3.07 5.76 11.59
N SER A 62 3.86 6.03 12.64
CA SER A 62 4.65 7.26 12.77
C SER A 62 6.12 6.91 13.05
N GLU A 63 6.73 6.20 12.11
CA GLU A 63 8.14 5.81 12.22
C GLU A 63 9.07 7.03 12.32
N HIS A 64 10.25 6.81 12.89
CA HIS A 64 11.33 7.79 12.80
C HIS A 64 11.70 8.10 11.35
N GLY A 65 12.05 9.36 11.09
CA GLY A 65 12.69 9.73 9.83
C GLY A 65 14.11 9.18 9.72
N GLY A 66 14.60 9.04 8.49
CA GLY A 66 15.94 8.52 8.20
C GLY A 66 15.93 7.10 7.65
N GLY A 67 17.13 6.53 7.50
CA GLY A 67 17.30 5.17 6.97
C GLY A 67 17.34 4.15 8.09
N PHE A 68 16.43 3.18 8.06
CA PHE A 68 16.42 2.04 8.96
C PHE A 68 16.51 0.74 8.15
N PRO A 69 17.35 -0.22 8.57
CA PRO A 69 17.64 -1.39 7.73
C PRO A 69 16.62 -2.52 7.89
N ARG A 70 15.78 -2.52 8.95
CA ARG A 70 14.89 -3.63 9.27
C ARG A 70 13.67 -3.70 8.36
N ASP A 71 13.30 -4.92 7.98
CA ASP A 71 12.08 -5.23 7.23
C ASP A 71 10.92 -5.56 8.17
N ALA A 72 9.98 -4.62 8.36
CA ALA A 72 8.85 -4.85 9.26
C ALA A 72 7.76 -5.77 8.73
N ALA A 73 7.77 -6.14 7.45
CA ALA A 73 6.87 -7.17 6.94
C ALA A 73 7.35 -8.57 7.36
N SER A 74 8.65 -8.73 7.63
CA SER A 74 9.25 -10.03 7.94
C SER A 74 10.10 -10.06 9.22
N SER A 75 10.07 -9.00 10.03
CA SER A 75 10.80 -8.90 11.30
C SER A 75 9.87 -8.51 12.42
N GLY A 76 10.16 -8.99 13.63
CA GLY A 76 9.40 -8.65 14.82
C GLY A 76 9.54 -9.72 15.91
N LEU A 77 9.34 -9.31 17.16
CA LEU A 77 9.28 -10.25 18.28
C LEU A 77 8.11 -11.25 18.14
N ASP A 78 7.03 -10.84 17.49
CA ASP A 78 5.90 -11.70 17.14
C ASP A 78 6.27 -12.81 16.15
N LEU A 79 7.25 -12.54 15.28
CA LEU A 79 7.74 -13.51 14.29
C LEU A 79 8.96 -14.30 14.81
N GLY A 80 9.63 -13.82 15.86
CA GLY A 80 10.86 -14.42 16.38
C GLY A 80 12.06 -14.30 15.43
N VAL A 81 12.01 -13.36 14.48
CA VAL A 81 13.03 -13.16 13.44
C VAL A 81 13.34 -11.67 13.28
N THR A 82 14.60 -11.37 12.93
CA THR A 82 15.04 -10.06 12.48
C THR A 82 15.65 -10.16 11.09
N ASN A 83 14.96 -9.59 10.12
CA ASN A 83 15.38 -9.48 8.73
C ASN A 83 15.71 -8.02 8.39
N TYR A 84 16.61 -7.84 7.44
CA TYR A 84 17.04 -6.52 6.99
C TYR A 84 16.94 -6.41 5.46
N TRP A 85 16.48 -5.26 4.95
CA TRP A 85 16.39 -4.98 3.52
C TRP A 85 17.76 -4.91 2.83
N ASP A 86 18.80 -4.60 3.62
CA ASP A 86 20.19 -4.49 3.18
C ASP A 86 21.01 -5.77 3.47
N ALA A 87 20.39 -6.82 4.00
CA ALA A 87 21.02 -8.12 4.12
C ALA A 87 21.22 -8.72 2.72
N ILE A 88 22.40 -8.48 2.14
CA ILE A 88 22.85 -9.23 0.97
C ILE A 88 23.00 -10.68 1.41
N THR A 89 22.06 -11.54 1.01
CA THR A 89 22.20 -12.99 1.22
C THR A 89 23.50 -13.45 0.55
N GLN A 90 24.25 -14.38 1.16
CA GLN A 90 25.51 -14.88 0.59
C GLN A 90 25.35 -15.37 -0.87
N THR A 91 24.15 -15.84 -1.22
CA THR A 91 23.74 -16.17 -2.58
C THR A 91 23.75 -14.99 -3.55
N GLN A 92 23.28 -13.79 -3.15
CA GLN A 92 23.37 -12.57 -3.97
C GLN A 92 24.83 -12.14 -4.17
N LEU A 93 25.67 -12.30 -3.13
CA LEU A 93 27.10 -11.99 -3.19
C LEU A 93 27.86 -12.94 -4.11
N LEU A 94 27.49 -14.22 -4.15
CA LEU A 94 28.03 -15.22 -5.09
C LEU A 94 27.65 -14.93 -6.54
N VAL A 95 26.42 -14.49 -6.82
CA VAL A 95 25.99 -14.06 -8.16
C VAL A 95 26.69 -12.78 -8.61
N LEU A 96 26.90 -11.82 -7.70
CA LEU A 96 27.66 -10.60 -8.01
C LEU A 96 29.15 -10.89 -8.24
N LYS A 97 29.74 -11.82 -7.47
CA LYS A 97 31.12 -12.27 -7.66
C LYS A 97 31.30 -13.06 -8.96
N SER A 98 30.33 -13.91 -9.33
CA SER A 98 30.39 -14.66 -10.60
C SER A 98 30.23 -13.76 -11.82
N LYS A 99 29.42 -12.70 -11.73
CA LYS A 99 29.33 -11.66 -12.78
C LYS A 99 30.58 -10.78 -12.90
N ARG A 100 31.42 -10.72 -11.86
CA ARG A 100 32.62 -9.87 -11.83
C ARG A 100 33.83 -10.49 -12.56
N TRP A 101 33.76 -11.73 -13.05
CA TRP A 101 34.94 -12.41 -13.60
C TRP A 101 34.91 -12.81 -15.08
N SER A 102 33.81 -12.67 -15.81
CA SER A 102 33.73 -13.22 -17.17
C SER A 102 33.89 -12.21 -18.32
N SER A 103 33.68 -10.90 -18.14
CA SER A 103 33.80 -9.95 -19.26
C SER A 103 33.96 -8.52 -18.76
N GLY A 104 35.11 -7.90 -19.05
CA GLY A 104 35.46 -6.53 -18.68
C GLY A 104 34.65 -5.46 -19.44
N TYR A 105 33.32 -5.44 -19.28
CA TYR A 105 32.47 -4.35 -19.75
C TYR A 105 31.54 -3.88 -18.64
N VAL A 106 31.84 -2.70 -18.08
CA VAL A 106 30.99 -1.97 -17.14
C VAL A 106 29.96 -1.19 -17.96
N ALA A 107 28.74 -1.70 -18.11
CA ALA A 107 27.53 -0.88 -18.39
C ALA A 107 26.28 -1.77 -18.64
N LEU A 108 25.80 -2.57 -17.68
CA LEU A 108 24.46 -3.18 -17.86
C LEU A 108 23.69 -3.59 -16.59
N ALA A 109 24.21 -3.35 -15.39
CA ALA A 109 23.53 -3.72 -14.15
C ALA A 109 22.61 -2.61 -13.56
N VAL A 110 22.64 -1.40 -14.13
CA VAL A 110 21.84 -0.26 -13.63
C VAL A 110 20.40 -0.28 -14.18
N VAL A 111 20.15 -0.96 -15.30
CA VAL A 111 18.85 -0.91 -15.99
C VAL A 111 17.80 -1.83 -15.34
N GLU A 112 18.18 -3.00 -14.83
CA GLU A 112 17.19 -3.92 -14.20
C GLU A 112 16.71 -3.46 -12.81
N ARG A 113 17.55 -2.75 -12.04
CA ARG A 113 17.12 -2.16 -10.76
C ARG A 113 16.15 -0.99 -10.95
N LEU A 114 16.21 -0.27 -12.08
CA LEU A 114 15.21 0.74 -12.43
C LEU A 114 13.85 0.11 -12.75
N PHE A 115 13.83 -1.04 -13.43
CA PHE A 115 12.59 -1.73 -13.78
C PHE A 115 11.88 -2.36 -12.58
N PHE A 116 12.62 -2.88 -11.60
CA PHE A 116 12.02 -3.45 -10.38
C PHE A 116 11.48 -2.34 -9.45
N LEU A 117 12.20 -1.23 -9.30
CA LEU A 117 11.73 -0.08 -8.52
C LEU A 117 10.51 0.60 -9.14
N LEU A 118 10.34 0.60 -10.47
CA LEU A 118 9.14 1.10 -11.13
C LEU A 118 7.89 0.25 -10.83
N LYS A 119 8.04 -1.07 -10.75
CA LYS A 119 6.93 -1.99 -10.42
C LYS A 119 6.40 -1.78 -9.00
N TYR A 120 7.28 -1.61 -8.02
CA TYR A 120 6.86 -1.42 -6.62
C TYR A 120 6.22 -0.05 -6.38
N LYS A 121 6.68 1.01 -7.06
CA LYS A 121 6.06 2.34 -6.92
C LYS A 121 4.65 2.44 -7.51
N LEU A 122 4.32 1.59 -8.48
CA LEU A 122 2.97 1.52 -9.06
C LEU A 122 1.99 0.71 -8.20
N GLN A 123 2.48 -0.24 -7.39
CA GLN A 123 1.65 -1.05 -6.51
C GLN A 123 1.19 -0.28 -5.26
N GLU A 124 2.05 0.61 -4.74
CA GLU A 124 1.75 1.53 -3.62
C GLU A 124 0.66 2.57 -3.95
N LEU A 125 0.57 3.02 -5.21
CA LEU A 125 -0.48 3.94 -5.67
C LEU A 125 -1.87 3.29 -5.75
N CYS A 126 -1.94 1.96 -5.91
CA CYS A 126 -3.20 1.22 -6.03
C CYS A 126 -3.88 0.99 -4.67
N ILE A 127 -3.11 0.88 -3.59
CA ILE A 127 -3.64 0.60 -2.24
C ILE A 127 -4.18 1.87 -1.56
N GLN A 128 -3.67 3.05 -1.92
CA GLN A 128 -4.05 4.32 -1.30
C GLN A 128 -5.34 4.96 -1.86
N THR A 129 -5.91 4.47 -2.97
CA THR A 129 -7.13 5.04 -3.55
C THR A 129 -8.16 3.97 -3.93
N LYS A 130 -9.15 3.76 -3.05
CA LYS A 130 -10.31 2.85 -3.28
C LYS A 130 -11.24 3.26 -4.44
N LEU A 131 -10.79 4.03 -5.44
CA LEU A 131 -11.65 4.52 -6.52
C LEU A 131 -11.35 3.95 -7.93
N PHE A 132 -10.24 3.25 -8.15
CA PHE A 132 -9.82 2.89 -9.54
C PHE A 132 -9.71 1.39 -9.84
N CYS A 133 -10.23 0.50 -9.00
CA CYS A 133 -10.11 -0.95 -9.22
C CYS A 133 -11.10 -1.51 -10.27
N LYS A 134 -12.09 -0.73 -10.74
CA LYS A 134 -13.19 -1.26 -11.56
C LYS A 134 -12.96 -1.29 -13.08
N VAL A 135 -11.82 -0.79 -13.57
CA VAL A 135 -11.54 -0.73 -15.02
C VAL A 135 -10.57 -1.83 -15.51
N TRP A 136 -9.77 -2.45 -14.63
CA TRP A 136 -8.70 -3.36 -15.09
C TRP A 136 -9.04 -4.85 -15.13
N SER A 137 -10.20 -5.29 -14.63
CA SER A 137 -10.56 -6.72 -14.64
C SER A 137 -10.86 -7.30 -16.03
N GLY A 138 -10.87 -6.48 -17.08
CA GLY A 138 -11.27 -6.89 -18.44
C GLY A 138 -10.15 -7.17 -19.44
N MET A 139 -8.86 -7.07 -19.07
CA MET A 139 -7.76 -7.02 -20.06
C MET A 139 -6.66 -8.07 -19.85
N LEU A 140 -6.99 -9.25 -19.31
CA LEU A 140 -6.02 -10.33 -19.07
C LEU A 140 -6.47 -11.74 -19.52
N TRP A 141 -7.50 -11.84 -20.37
CA TRP A 141 -7.79 -13.08 -21.11
C TRP A 141 -8.26 -12.75 -22.54
N SER A 142 -7.27 -12.49 -23.42
CA SER A 142 -7.30 -12.61 -24.90
C SER A 142 -5.87 -12.65 -25.40
#